data_AF-A0A9W7FXT1-F1
#
_entry.id   AF-A0A9W7FXT1-F1
#
_cell.length_a   1.000
_cell.length_b   1.000
_cell.length_c   1.000
_cell.angle_alpha   90.00
_cell.angle_beta   90.00
_cell.angle_gamma   90.00
#
_symmetry.space_group_name_H-M   'P 1'
#
loop_
_entity.id
_entity.type
_entity.pdbx_description
1 polymer ?
#
loop_
_entity_poly.entity_id
_entity_poly.type
_entity_poly.pdbx_seq_one_letter_code
_entity_poly.pdbx_strand_id
1 'polypeptide(L)'
;MSNSSNPASCKHFGAFPIFGECSGNGFCNTSLPTPWVEGSMGRCICNEGWTGRGDLVNAEGLDCMTNIAVHKWWWGALLPLWITVFVYATFNLLPLIKGKSVIDVWKAHNLRVLFLAGLAGILRTIECITRFTKEEYVGETFLTTFVSAWAGFLFWGQLGPIFLEQVLSIIIKSAKMSGAEGEMMTNKMKQMQTLMLWQIPQVMVAYLSLLATYFVDDPFVASWLVASYYLWSTLTSIFFVAFIALPSMSAFLKIIKTANPNGTDVKLAALQKKFFVFHRECRNNGFSNTLTCIIFSIPLSRTMVTYQLAFGWTIGGLITLVAIWFIVPNKRDKKKVSPSSAMKSTVVE
;
A
#
# COMPACT_ATOMS: atom_id res chain seq x y z
N MET A 1 12.28 -48.24 22.23
CA MET A 1 13.30 -47.92 23.25
C MET A 1 13.11 -46.46 23.63
N SER A 2 12.63 -46.21 24.83
CA SER A 2 12.59 -44.88 25.45
C SER A 2 13.97 -44.51 26.01
N ASN A 3 14.14 -43.21 26.28
CA ASN A 3 15.25 -42.52 26.95
C ASN A 3 16.44 -42.09 26.09
N SER A 4 16.48 -40.80 25.76
CA SER A 4 17.26 -39.86 26.57
C SER A 4 16.82 -38.42 26.32
N SER A 5 16.32 -37.80 27.37
CA SER A 5 16.18 -36.35 27.53
C SER A 5 17.43 -35.58 27.09
N ASN A 6 17.28 -34.70 26.11
CA ASN A 6 18.10 -33.50 25.98
C ASN A 6 17.20 -32.31 25.59
N PRO A 7 16.47 -31.69 26.54
CA PRO A 7 15.37 -30.78 26.23
C PRO A 7 15.74 -29.28 26.31
N ALA A 8 16.97 -28.86 25.95
CA ALA A 8 17.46 -27.52 26.28
C ALA A 8 18.04 -26.65 25.15
N SER A 9 18.63 -27.18 24.09
CA SER A 9 19.43 -26.35 23.17
C SER A 9 18.61 -25.48 22.21
N CYS A 10 17.42 -25.91 21.80
CA CYS A 10 16.55 -25.12 20.90
C CYS A 10 15.50 -24.30 21.66
N LYS A 11 15.40 -24.46 22.99
CA LYS A 11 14.61 -23.56 23.85
C LYS A 11 15.23 -22.17 23.96
N HIS A 12 16.51 -22.00 23.61
CA HIS A 12 17.14 -20.68 23.54
C HIS A 12 16.58 -19.78 22.45
N PHE A 13 15.87 -20.33 21.45
CA PHE A 13 15.03 -19.50 20.57
C PHE A 13 13.91 -18.80 21.35
N GLY A 14 13.45 -19.37 22.47
CA GLY A 14 12.49 -18.77 23.39
C GLY A 14 13.00 -17.57 24.20
N ALA A 15 14.31 -17.28 24.19
CA ALA A 15 14.82 -15.99 24.68
C ALA A 15 14.52 -14.84 23.70
N PHE A 16 14.19 -15.17 22.46
CA PHE A 16 13.65 -14.25 21.46
C PHE A 16 12.16 -14.58 21.27
N PRO A 17 11.21 -13.81 21.84
CA PRO A 17 9.77 -14.08 21.72
C PRO A 17 9.20 -13.94 20.28
N ILE A 18 10.07 -13.96 19.27
CA ILE A 18 9.78 -13.82 17.84
C ILE A 18 9.85 -15.18 17.14
N PHE A 19 10.72 -16.11 17.57
CA PHE A 19 10.94 -17.40 16.88
C PHE A 19 10.60 -18.56 17.81
N GLY A 20 9.69 -19.43 17.38
CA GLY A 20 9.32 -20.64 18.11
C GLY A 20 10.31 -21.79 17.88
N GLU A 21 10.05 -22.96 18.49
CA GLU A 21 10.76 -24.20 18.13
C GLU A 21 10.40 -24.59 16.68
N CYS A 22 11.23 -24.17 15.71
CA CYS A 22 11.17 -24.50 14.28
C CYS A 22 9.75 -24.60 13.66
N SER A 23 8.84 -23.66 13.99
CA SER A 23 7.43 -23.49 13.51
C SER A 23 6.59 -24.73 13.15
N GLY A 24 6.96 -25.93 13.58
CA GLY A 24 6.38 -27.20 13.14
C GLY A 24 6.70 -27.62 11.69
N ASN A 25 7.46 -26.83 10.94
CA ASN A 25 7.82 -27.09 9.54
C ASN A 25 9.29 -27.47 9.36
N GLY A 26 9.93 -27.91 10.44
CA GLY A 26 11.30 -28.38 10.44
C GLY A 26 11.60 -29.13 11.73
N PHE A 27 12.85 -29.55 11.86
CA PHE A 27 13.37 -30.15 13.09
C PHE A 27 14.61 -29.41 13.56
N CYS A 28 14.84 -29.40 14.86
CA CYS A 28 16.03 -28.77 15.40
C CYS A 28 17.20 -29.76 15.43
N ASN A 29 18.30 -29.38 14.79
CA ASN A 29 19.57 -30.09 14.88
C ASN A 29 20.48 -29.40 15.91
N THR A 30 20.65 -30.05 17.05
CA THR A 30 21.44 -29.56 18.19
C THR A 30 22.95 -29.69 18.00
N SER A 31 23.39 -30.38 16.94
CA SER A 31 24.80 -30.58 16.61
C SER A 31 25.37 -29.48 15.72
N LEU A 32 24.53 -28.55 15.25
CA LEU A 32 24.93 -27.42 14.41
C LEU A 32 24.97 -26.13 15.23
N PRO A 33 25.88 -25.19 14.93
CA PRO A 33 25.91 -23.90 15.61
C PRO A 33 24.69 -23.05 15.24
N THR A 34 24.18 -22.34 16.24
CA THR A 34 23.11 -21.35 16.09
C THR A 34 23.62 -20.18 15.26
N PRO A 35 22.95 -19.83 14.15
CA PRO A 35 23.28 -18.61 13.41
C PRO A 35 23.20 -17.39 14.32
N TRP A 36 24.13 -16.43 14.17
CA TRP A 36 24.10 -15.11 14.83
C TRP A 36 24.29 -15.09 16.36
N VAL A 37 24.45 -16.25 17.01
CA VAL A 37 24.72 -16.34 18.45
C VAL A 37 25.99 -17.15 18.69
N GLU A 38 27.08 -16.45 18.99
CA GLU A 38 28.38 -17.08 19.24
C GLU A 38 28.31 -18.00 20.48
N GLY A 39 28.89 -19.21 20.36
CA GLY A 39 28.90 -20.21 21.43
C GLY A 39 27.59 -20.95 21.66
N SER A 40 26.53 -20.67 20.88
CA SER A 40 25.24 -21.37 20.96
C SER A 40 25.13 -22.49 19.92
N MET A 41 24.47 -23.58 20.32
CA MET A 41 24.25 -24.78 19.50
C MET A 41 22.75 -25.03 19.33
N GLY A 42 22.33 -25.36 18.11
CA GLY A 42 20.95 -25.53 17.71
C GLY A 42 20.67 -24.80 16.39
N ARG A 43 20.28 -25.54 15.36
CA ARG A 43 19.84 -24.97 14.08
C ARG A 43 18.58 -25.65 13.59
N CYS A 44 17.59 -24.87 13.18
CA CYS A 44 16.41 -25.40 12.50
C CYS A 44 16.78 -25.85 11.08
N ILE A 45 16.44 -27.11 10.76
CA ILE A 45 16.50 -27.68 9.42
C ILE A 45 15.07 -27.79 8.93
N CYS A 46 14.74 -27.07 7.86
CA CYS A 46 13.39 -26.99 7.35
C CYS A 46 13.04 -28.22 6.50
N ASN A 47 11.77 -28.63 6.59
CA ASN A 47 11.20 -29.64 5.72
C ASN A 47 11.15 -29.13 4.28
N GLU A 48 11.05 -30.04 3.32
CA GLU A 48 10.97 -29.70 1.90
C GLU A 48 9.84 -28.69 1.62
N GLY A 49 10.16 -27.64 0.85
CA GLY A 49 9.23 -26.56 0.51
C GLY A 49 9.11 -25.43 1.56
N TRP A 50 9.81 -25.53 2.70
CA TRP A 50 9.84 -24.51 3.74
C TRP A 50 11.23 -23.89 3.93
N THR A 51 11.27 -22.64 4.38
CA THR A 51 12.51 -21.91 4.64
C THR A 51 12.35 -20.93 5.80
N GLY A 52 13.47 -20.61 6.45
CA GLY A 52 13.57 -19.50 7.42
C GLY A 52 13.85 -18.15 6.76
N ARG A 53 14.15 -18.11 5.46
CA ARG A 53 14.26 -16.88 4.68
C ARG A 53 12.90 -16.17 4.63
N GLY A 54 12.90 -14.85 4.72
CA GLY A 54 11.68 -14.07 4.84
C GLY A 54 11.88 -12.58 4.59
N ASP A 55 10.78 -11.87 4.30
CA ASP A 55 10.80 -10.43 4.13
C ASP A 55 11.08 -9.72 5.46
N LEU A 56 11.97 -8.73 5.42
CA LEU A 56 12.38 -7.84 6.51
C LEU A 56 13.15 -8.50 7.66
N VAL A 57 12.94 -9.80 7.90
CA VAL A 57 13.64 -10.58 8.91
C VAL A 57 14.03 -11.92 8.30
N ASN A 58 15.35 -12.11 8.11
CA ASN A 58 15.87 -13.41 7.74
C ASN A 58 16.07 -14.26 9.00
N ALA A 59 15.27 -15.32 9.14
CA ALA A 59 15.34 -16.27 10.25
C ALA A 59 15.92 -17.62 9.80
N GLU A 60 16.73 -17.63 8.74
CA GLU A 60 17.37 -18.84 8.24
C GLU A 60 18.17 -19.55 9.35
N GLY A 61 17.84 -20.82 9.58
CA GLY A 61 18.41 -21.64 10.64
C GLY A 61 17.87 -21.36 12.05
N LEU A 62 16.99 -20.37 12.23
CA LEU A 62 16.28 -20.08 13.48
C LEU A 62 14.81 -20.51 13.42
N ASP A 63 14.19 -20.47 12.23
CA ASP A 63 12.80 -20.86 12.02
C ASP A 63 12.56 -21.39 10.58
N CYS A 64 11.36 -21.93 10.31
CA CYS A 64 10.92 -22.52 9.04
C CYS A 64 9.52 -22.04 8.63
N MET A 65 9.27 -20.74 8.77
CA MET A 65 7.94 -20.13 8.67
C MET A 65 7.45 -19.83 7.24
N THR A 66 8.36 -19.76 6.28
CA THR A 66 8.03 -19.35 4.91
C THR A 66 7.88 -20.57 4.01
N ASN A 67 6.70 -20.74 3.42
CA ASN A 67 6.46 -21.71 2.37
C ASN A 67 6.89 -21.11 1.03
N ILE A 68 7.88 -21.74 0.40
CA ILE A 68 8.52 -21.23 -0.82
C ILE A 68 7.50 -21.15 -1.97
N ALA A 69 6.66 -22.17 -2.12
CA ALA A 69 5.66 -22.22 -3.17
C ALA A 69 4.59 -21.13 -3.00
N VAL A 70 4.06 -20.94 -1.79
CA VAL A 70 3.08 -19.89 -1.50
C VAL A 70 3.65 -18.51 -1.80
N HIS A 71 4.86 -18.20 -1.32
CA HIS A 71 5.54 -16.94 -1.61
C HIS A 71 5.65 -16.70 -3.12
N LYS A 72 6.24 -17.66 -3.83
CA LYS A 72 6.46 -17.60 -5.27
C LYS A 72 5.16 -17.37 -6.03
N TRP A 73 4.15 -18.22 -5.82
CA TRP A 73 2.91 -18.15 -6.57
C TRP A 73 2.04 -16.95 -6.21
N TRP A 74 2.09 -16.45 -4.98
CA TRP A 74 1.39 -15.21 -4.62
C TRP A 74 1.98 -14.01 -5.37
N TRP A 75 3.31 -13.89 -5.40
CA TRP A 75 3.97 -12.84 -6.20
C TRP A 75 3.77 -13.05 -7.71
N GLY A 76 3.67 -14.29 -8.17
CA GLY A 76 3.23 -14.63 -9.53
C GLY A 76 1.81 -14.16 -9.83
N ALA A 77 0.87 -14.28 -8.88
CA ALA A 77 -0.50 -13.80 -9.01
C ALA A 77 -0.61 -12.26 -8.91
N LEU A 78 0.31 -11.60 -8.21
CA LEU A 78 0.42 -10.14 -8.17
C LEU A 78 0.92 -9.53 -9.48
N LEU A 79 1.72 -10.27 -10.25
CA LEU A 79 2.25 -9.82 -11.54
C LEU A 79 1.16 -9.31 -12.51
N PRO A 80 0.09 -10.07 -12.85
CA PRO A 80 -0.96 -9.59 -13.73
C PRO A 80 -1.73 -8.39 -13.17
N LEU A 81 -1.89 -8.29 -11.84
CA LEU A 81 -2.53 -7.15 -11.20
C LEU A 81 -1.73 -5.85 -11.45
N TRP A 82 -0.42 -5.88 -11.22
CA TRP A 82 0.43 -4.69 -11.37
C TRP A 82 0.72 -4.35 -12.83
N ILE A 83 0.78 -5.34 -13.72
CA ILE A 83 0.75 -5.11 -15.17
C ILE A 83 -0.55 -4.40 -15.56
N THR A 84 -1.70 -4.81 -15.02
CA THR A 84 -2.99 -4.16 -15.29
C THR A 84 -2.98 -2.70 -14.81
N VAL A 85 -2.44 -2.43 -13.62
CA VAL A 85 -2.26 -1.05 -13.12
C VAL A 85 -1.41 -0.22 -14.09
N PHE A 86 -0.26 -0.76 -14.51
CA PHE A 86 0.65 -0.08 -15.43
C PHE A 86 -0.01 0.20 -16.79
N VAL A 87 -0.61 -0.81 -17.41
CA VAL A 87 -1.28 -0.69 -18.72
C VAL A 87 -2.44 0.28 -18.63
N TYR A 88 -3.26 0.20 -17.58
CA TYR A 88 -4.42 1.07 -17.41
C TYR A 88 -4.01 2.52 -17.17
N ALA A 89 -2.99 2.77 -16.35
CA ALA A 89 -2.45 4.11 -16.15
C ALA A 89 -1.88 4.69 -17.46
N THR A 90 -1.07 3.90 -18.17
CA THR A 90 -0.40 4.31 -19.40
C THR A 90 -1.39 4.58 -20.53
N PHE A 91 -2.38 3.71 -20.73
CA PHE A 91 -3.40 3.87 -21.77
C PHE A 91 -4.25 5.15 -21.57
N ASN A 92 -4.44 5.57 -20.33
CA ASN A 92 -5.13 6.81 -20.02
C ASN A 92 -4.21 8.04 -20.02
N LEU A 93 -2.92 7.88 -19.75
CA LEU A 93 -1.93 8.95 -19.78
C LEU A 93 -1.52 9.34 -21.20
N LEU A 94 -1.17 8.36 -22.05
CA LEU A 94 -0.60 8.58 -23.39
C LEU A 94 -1.42 9.57 -24.26
N PRO A 95 -2.77 9.47 -24.34
CA PRO A 95 -3.55 10.41 -25.14
C PRO A 95 -3.55 11.85 -24.59
N LEU A 96 -3.24 12.04 -23.30
CA LEU A 96 -3.31 13.33 -22.62
C LEU A 96 -1.98 14.09 -22.58
N ILE A 97 -0.87 13.39 -22.85
CA ILE A 97 0.49 13.95 -22.82
C ILE A 97 1.04 14.30 -24.21
N LYS A 98 0.30 14.04 -25.29
CA LYS A 98 0.73 14.35 -26.66
C LYS A 98 1.03 15.86 -26.78
N GLY A 99 2.29 16.19 -27.06
CA GLY A 99 2.77 17.58 -27.18
C GLY A 99 3.00 18.31 -25.85
N LYS A 100 3.00 17.61 -24.71
CA LYS A 100 3.29 18.19 -23.38
C LYS A 100 4.68 17.79 -22.90
N SER A 101 5.36 18.72 -22.24
CA SER A 101 6.62 18.39 -21.56
C SER A 101 6.36 17.62 -20.26
N VAL A 102 7.40 16.96 -19.72
CA VAL A 102 7.34 16.31 -18.39
C VAL A 102 6.94 17.30 -17.29
N ILE A 103 7.39 18.56 -17.41
CA ILE A 103 7.05 19.63 -16.45
C ILE A 103 5.54 19.90 -16.48
N ASP A 104 4.92 19.91 -17.66
CA ASP A 104 3.48 20.12 -17.80
C ASP A 104 2.66 18.95 -17.24
N VAL A 105 3.17 17.72 -17.41
CA VAL A 105 2.60 16.51 -16.80
C VAL A 105 2.66 16.61 -15.28
N TRP A 106 3.78 17.09 -14.73
CA TRP A 106 3.97 17.23 -13.29
C TRP A 106 3.09 18.32 -12.68
N LYS A 107 2.91 19.44 -13.38
CA LYS A 107 2.04 20.56 -12.96
C LYS A 107 0.56 20.17 -12.95
N ALA A 108 0.12 19.28 -13.83
CA ALA A 108 -1.26 18.83 -13.90
C ALA A 108 -1.53 17.67 -12.92
N HIS A 109 -2.29 17.92 -11.84
CA HIS A 109 -2.59 16.92 -10.80
C HIS A 109 -3.06 15.56 -11.38
N ASN A 110 -4.00 15.57 -12.32
CA ASN A 110 -4.54 14.32 -12.88
C ASN A 110 -3.50 13.54 -13.70
N LEU A 111 -2.63 14.24 -14.43
CA LEU A 111 -1.58 13.60 -15.23
C LEU A 111 -0.46 13.06 -14.33
N ARG A 112 -0.09 13.83 -13.29
CA ARG A 112 0.87 13.40 -12.28
C ARG A 112 0.42 12.13 -11.56
N VAL A 113 -0.85 12.00 -11.19
CA VAL A 113 -1.38 10.76 -10.57
C VAL A 113 -1.26 9.57 -11.52
N LEU A 114 -1.67 9.72 -12.78
CA LEU A 114 -1.55 8.65 -13.79
C LEU A 114 -0.08 8.27 -14.03
N PHE A 115 0.81 9.24 -14.08
CA PHE A 115 2.25 9.02 -14.23
C PHE A 115 2.83 8.25 -13.03
N LEU A 116 2.55 8.70 -11.81
CA LEU A 116 3.03 8.05 -10.58
C LEU A 116 2.45 6.63 -10.41
N ALA A 117 1.19 6.42 -10.76
CA ALA A 117 0.58 5.08 -10.76
C ALA A 117 1.24 4.16 -11.79
N GLY A 118 1.58 4.67 -12.97
CA GLY A 118 2.36 3.95 -13.97
C GLY A 118 3.75 3.56 -13.46
N LEU A 119 4.48 4.48 -12.83
CA LEU A 119 5.77 4.20 -12.22
C LEU A 119 5.68 3.15 -11.10
N ALA A 120 4.70 3.28 -10.19
CA ALA A 120 4.46 2.28 -9.16
C ALA A 120 4.15 0.90 -9.76
N GLY A 121 3.35 0.86 -10.84
CA GLY A 121 3.06 -0.35 -11.59
C GLY A 121 4.30 -1.02 -12.19
N ILE A 122 5.21 -0.25 -12.78
CA ILE A 122 6.49 -0.78 -13.30
C ILE A 122 7.34 -1.35 -12.18
N LEU A 123 7.55 -0.59 -11.10
CA LEU A 123 8.36 -1.00 -9.96
C LEU A 123 7.83 -2.30 -9.35
N ARG A 124 6.51 -2.39 -9.13
CA ARG A 124 5.87 -3.61 -8.62
C ARG A 124 5.97 -4.77 -9.59
N THR A 125 5.87 -4.53 -10.90
CA THR A 125 6.06 -5.57 -11.91
C THR A 125 7.47 -6.15 -11.84
N ILE A 126 8.49 -5.31 -11.71
CA ILE A 126 9.90 -5.73 -11.53
C ILE A 126 10.04 -6.58 -10.26
N GLU A 127 9.46 -6.14 -9.14
CA GLU A 127 9.48 -6.90 -7.90
C GLU A 127 8.75 -8.25 -8.00
N CYS A 128 7.59 -8.30 -8.66
CA CYS A 128 6.86 -9.55 -8.89
C CYS A 128 7.69 -10.53 -9.73
N ILE A 129 8.35 -10.06 -10.79
CA ILE A 129 9.21 -10.92 -11.63
C ILE A 129 10.39 -11.44 -10.83
N THR A 130 11.10 -10.57 -10.11
CA THR A 130 12.29 -10.96 -9.32
C THR A 130 11.92 -11.97 -8.25
N ARG A 131 10.86 -11.75 -7.48
CA ARG A 131 10.39 -12.70 -6.45
C ARG A 131 9.86 -14.00 -7.03
N PHE A 132 9.15 -13.95 -8.14
CA PHE A 132 8.64 -15.16 -8.81
C PHE A 132 9.76 -16.01 -9.41
N THR A 133 10.80 -15.39 -9.97
CA THR A 133 11.86 -16.12 -10.69
C THR A 133 13.04 -16.50 -9.80
N LYS A 134 13.41 -15.64 -8.85
CA LYS A 134 14.62 -15.79 -8.03
C LYS A 134 14.36 -16.02 -6.54
N GLU A 135 13.09 -15.96 -6.11
CA GLU A 135 12.72 -16.19 -4.70
C GLU A 135 13.48 -15.24 -3.76
N GLU A 136 13.55 -13.96 -4.15
CA GLU A 136 14.13 -12.88 -3.34
C GLU A 136 13.15 -12.39 -2.26
N TYR A 137 13.71 -11.83 -1.19
CA TYR A 137 12.98 -11.24 -0.07
C TYR A 137 13.51 -9.82 0.22
N VAL A 138 12.65 -8.93 0.73
CA VAL A 138 13.09 -7.63 1.28
C VAL A 138 14.04 -7.87 2.43
N GLY A 139 15.12 -7.10 2.49
CA GLY A 139 16.19 -7.23 3.47
C GLY A 139 17.36 -8.08 2.95
N GLU A 140 17.13 -8.99 2.00
CA GLU A 140 18.21 -9.84 1.47
C GLU A 140 18.94 -9.22 0.28
N THR A 141 18.21 -8.63 -0.67
CA THR A 141 18.81 -8.01 -1.86
C THR A 141 18.50 -6.53 -1.93
N PHE A 142 19.48 -5.75 -2.38
CA PHE A 142 19.32 -4.31 -2.52
C PHE A 142 18.21 -3.96 -3.50
N LEU A 143 18.13 -4.64 -4.64
CA LEU A 143 17.12 -4.36 -5.67
C LEU A 143 15.69 -4.57 -5.14
N THR A 144 15.40 -5.73 -4.56
CA THR A 144 14.06 -6.05 -4.05
C THR A 144 13.69 -5.12 -2.89
N THR A 145 14.64 -4.83 -2.00
CA THR A 145 14.41 -3.91 -0.88
C THR A 145 14.17 -2.47 -1.34
N PHE A 146 15.00 -1.96 -2.24
CA PHE A 146 14.88 -0.61 -2.76
C PHE A 146 13.58 -0.41 -3.55
N VAL A 147 13.25 -1.35 -4.43
CA VAL A 147 11.99 -1.33 -5.19
C VAL A 147 10.79 -1.40 -4.24
N SER A 148 10.88 -2.24 -3.19
CA SER A 148 9.87 -2.37 -2.16
C SER A 148 9.63 -1.04 -1.40
N ALA A 149 10.71 -0.41 -0.93
CA ALA A 149 10.68 0.87 -0.23
C ALA A 149 10.17 2.00 -1.12
N TRP A 150 10.71 2.10 -2.34
CA TRP A 150 10.45 3.23 -3.23
C TRP A 150 9.02 3.23 -3.74
N ALA A 151 8.48 2.08 -4.18
CA ALA A 151 7.07 2.06 -4.59
C ALA A 151 6.12 2.25 -3.40
N GLY A 152 6.52 1.85 -2.19
CA GLY A 152 5.81 2.18 -0.95
C GLY A 152 5.70 3.68 -0.70
N PHE A 153 6.84 4.38 -0.79
CA PHE A 153 6.91 5.83 -0.69
C PHE A 153 6.12 6.54 -1.79
N LEU A 154 6.22 6.08 -3.05
CA LEU A 154 5.45 6.65 -4.15
C LEU A 154 3.94 6.49 -3.92
N PHE A 155 3.50 5.34 -3.41
CA PHE A 155 2.09 5.08 -3.15
C PHE A 155 1.55 5.94 -1.99
N TRP A 156 2.13 5.82 -0.79
CA TRP A 156 1.62 6.50 0.40
C TRP A 156 2.03 7.96 0.53
N GLY A 157 3.23 8.31 0.05
CA GLY A 157 3.80 9.65 0.19
C GLY A 157 3.42 10.60 -0.93
N GLN A 158 3.03 10.09 -2.11
CA GLN A 158 2.72 10.93 -3.28
C GLN A 158 1.35 10.63 -3.86
N LEU A 159 1.10 9.39 -4.32
CA LEU A 159 -0.10 9.03 -5.06
C LEU A 159 -1.37 9.26 -4.24
N GLY A 160 -1.40 8.73 -3.03
CA GLY A 160 -2.51 8.93 -2.09
C GLY A 160 -2.79 10.41 -1.85
N PRO A 161 -1.84 11.19 -1.31
CA PRO A 161 -2.05 12.60 -1.01
C PRO A 161 -2.55 13.42 -2.20
N ILE A 162 -1.93 13.28 -3.38
CA ILE A 162 -2.34 14.02 -4.58
C ILE A 162 -3.78 13.65 -4.98
N PHE A 163 -4.16 12.38 -4.84
CA PHE A 163 -5.53 11.94 -5.11
C PHE A 163 -6.53 12.59 -4.15
N LEU A 164 -6.27 12.54 -2.83
CA LEU A 164 -7.17 13.14 -1.84
C LEU A 164 -7.26 14.65 -1.98
N GLU A 165 -6.17 15.31 -2.35
CA GLU A 165 -6.15 16.74 -2.63
C GLU A 165 -7.16 17.11 -3.73
N GLN A 166 -7.25 16.30 -4.79
CA GLN A 166 -8.23 16.50 -5.86
C GLN A 166 -9.66 16.30 -5.34
N VAL A 167 -9.89 15.27 -4.53
CA VAL A 167 -11.21 15.01 -3.92
C VAL A 167 -11.63 16.20 -3.05
N LEU A 168 -10.75 16.66 -2.16
CA LEU A 168 -10.96 17.82 -1.30
C LEU A 168 -11.26 19.08 -2.12
N SER A 169 -10.52 19.28 -3.22
CA SER A 169 -10.72 20.44 -4.10
C SER A 169 -12.08 20.41 -4.81
N ILE A 170 -12.56 19.23 -5.21
CA ILE A 170 -13.91 19.07 -5.78
C ILE A 170 -14.96 19.40 -4.72
N ILE A 171 -14.80 18.89 -3.50
CA ILE A 171 -15.72 19.18 -2.38
C ILE A 171 -15.79 20.67 -2.10
N ILE A 172 -14.64 21.34 -1.99
CA ILE A 172 -14.57 22.79 -1.73
C ILE A 172 -15.31 23.57 -2.83
N LYS A 173 -15.12 23.21 -4.10
CA LYS A 173 -15.81 23.88 -5.21
C LYS A 173 -17.33 23.67 -5.15
N SER A 174 -17.78 22.47 -4.79
CA SER A 174 -19.20 22.15 -4.66
C SER A 174 -19.85 22.76 -3.41
N ALA A 175 -19.11 22.88 -2.29
CA ALA A 175 -19.62 23.36 -1.02
C ALA A 175 -19.92 24.87 -1.01
N LYS A 176 -19.29 25.66 -1.90
CA LYS A 176 -19.58 27.10 -2.05
C LYS A 176 -21.06 27.41 -2.36
N MET A 177 -21.85 26.41 -2.77
CA MET A 177 -23.26 26.56 -3.11
C MET A 177 -24.22 26.35 -1.90
N SER A 178 -23.71 26.18 -0.68
CA SER A 178 -24.52 25.73 0.47
C SER A 178 -24.55 26.67 1.69
N GLY A 179 -24.27 27.97 1.49
CA GLY A 179 -24.33 28.97 2.58
C GLY A 179 -23.39 28.67 3.75
N ALA A 180 -23.81 28.91 5.00
CA ALA A 180 -22.99 28.78 6.20
C ALA A 180 -22.45 27.35 6.45
N GLU A 181 -23.25 26.32 6.17
CA GLU A 181 -22.77 24.92 6.24
C GLU A 181 -21.68 24.63 5.19
N GLY A 182 -21.82 25.24 4.01
CA GLY A 182 -20.83 25.16 2.93
C GLY A 182 -19.49 25.81 3.27
N GLU A 183 -19.53 26.94 3.98
CA GLU A 183 -18.33 27.63 4.46
C GLU A 183 -17.61 26.83 5.56
N MET A 184 -18.35 26.29 6.53
CA MET A 184 -17.79 25.40 7.55
C MET A 184 -17.14 24.16 6.93
N MET A 185 -17.80 23.55 5.94
CA MET A 185 -17.24 22.42 5.22
C MET A 185 -15.98 22.80 4.42
N THR A 186 -16.00 23.95 3.75
CA THR A 186 -14.83 24.47 3.02
C THR A 186 -13.63 24.65 3.94
N ASN A 187 -13.84 25.24 5.12
CA ASN A 187 -12.78 25.45 6.11
C ASN A 187 -12.23 24.12 6.62
N LYS A 188 -13.10 23.15 6.90
CA LYS A 188 -12.69 21.80 7.31
C LYS A 188 -11.87 21.08 6.23
N MET A 189 -12.29 21.14 4.96
CA MET A 189 -11.57 20.50 3.86
C MET A 189 -10.21 21.17 3.59
N LYS A 190 -10.11 22.50 3.71
CA LYS A 190 -8.82 23.22 3.64
C LYS A 190 -7.87 22.81 4.77
N GLN A 191 -8.39 22.69 6.00
CA GLN A 191 -7.60 22.18 7.13
C GLN A 191 -7.09 20.75 6.84
N MET A 192 -7.93 19.87 6.29
CA MET A 192 -7.53 18.52 5.89
C MET A 192 -6.43 18.51 4.80
N GLN A 193 -6.49 19.43 3.82
CA GLN A 193 -5.42 19.59 2.82
C GLN A 193 -4.08 19.96 3.46
N THR A 194 -4.08 20.88 4.42
CA THR A 194 -2.85 21.25 5.15
C THR A 194 -2.33 20.09 6.01
N LEU A 195 -3.24 19.39 6.70
CA LEU A 195 -2.90 18.26 7.55
C LEU A 195 -2.29 17.09 6.76
N MET A 196 -2.70 16.86 5.51
CA MET A 196 -2.14 15.81 4.66
C MET A 196 -0.62 15.91 4.49
N LEU A 197 -0.01 17.10 4.57
CA LEU A 197 1.45 17.25 4.45
C LEU A 197 2.20 16.59 5.61
N TRP A 198 1.58 16.49 6.79
CA TRP A 198 2.13 15.80 7.96
C TRP A 198 2.22 14.28 7.79
N GLN A 199 1.62 13.74 6.74
CA GLN A 199 1.74 12.32 6.39
C GLN A 199 3.13 11.97 5.83
N ILE A 200 3.78 12.90 5.13
CA ILE A 200 5.03 12.63 4.40
C ILE A 200 6.15 12.15 5.33
N PRO A 201 6.44 12.83 6.47
CA PRO A 201 7.46 12.35 7.40
C PRO A 201 7.19 10.94 7.92
N GLN A 202 5.93 10.59 8.21
CA GLN A 202 5.57 9.26 8.70
C GLN A 202 5.84 8.17 7.65
N VAL A 203 5.50 8.44 6.38
CA VAL A 203 5.79 7.55 5.26
C VAL A 203 7.30 7.40 5.08
N MET A 204 8.06 8.49 5.20
CA MET A 204 9.53 8.44 5.11
C MET A 204 10.10 7.54 6.20
N VAL A 205 9.71 7.69 7.46
CA VAL A 205 10.23 6.84 8.55
C VAL A 205 9.86 5.37 8.31
N ALA A 206 8.63 5.07 7.88
CA ALA A 206 8.21 3.70 7.57
C ALA A 206 9.12 3.05 6.50
N TYR A 207 9.25 3.68 5.34
CA TYR A 207 9.96 3.08 4.21
C TYR A 207 11.48 3.21 4.30
N LEU A 208 12.01 4.16 5.08
CA LEU A 208 13.42 4.16 5.47
C LEU A 208 13.72 3.04 6.46
N SER A 209 12.82 2.73 7.40
CA SER A 209 12.97 1.56 8.28
C SER A 209 13.00 0.27 7.46
N LEU A 210 12.13 0.15 6.46
CA LEU A 210 12.16 -0.97 5.51
C LEU A 210 13.47 -1.04 4.74
N LEU A 211 13.95 0.07 4.19
CA LEU A 211 15.23 0.11 3.47
C LEU A 211 16.42 -0.24 4.37
N ALA A 212 16.39 0.21 5.63
CA ALA A 212 17.42 -0.06 6.61
C ALA A 212 17.59 -1.55 6.91
N THR A 213 16.55 -2.38 6.74
CA THR A 213 16.65 -3.84 6.95
C THR A 213 17.69 -4.51 6.07
N TYR A 214 18.02 -3.94 4.91
CA TYR A 214 19.09 -4.46 4.04
C TYR A 214 20.51 -4.23 4.60
N PHE A 215 20.70 -3.21 5.44
CA PHE A 215 22.01 -2.86 5.99
C PHE A 215 22.26 -3.49 7.37
N VAL A 216 21.34 -4.34 7.84
CA VAL A 216 21.36 -4.92 9.17
C VAL A 216 21.35 -6.43 9.06
N ASP A 217 22.47 -7.05 9.42
CA ASP A 217 22.60 -8.51 9.43
C ASP A 217 22.04 -9.15 10.71
N ASP A 218 21.95 -8.39 11.80
CA ASP A 218 21.41 -8.87 13.08
C ASP A 218 19.86 -8.98 13.03
N PRO A 219 19.29 -10.19 13.10
CA PRO A 219 17.84 -10.40 13.09
C PRO A 219 17.11 -9.67 14.23
N PHE A 220 17.79 -9.43 15.36
CA PHE A 220 17.22 -8.70 16.49
C PHE A 220 17.01 -7.22 16.13
N VAL A 221 18.02 -6.56 15.59
CA VAL A 221 17.92 -5.16 15.16
C VAL A 221 16.95 -5.03 13.97
N ALA A 222 17.00 -5.97 13.02
CA ALA A 222 16.04 -6.03 11.91
C ALA A 222 14.59 -6.11 12.43
N SER A 223 14.33 -6.89 13.49
CA SER A 223 13.00 -7.00 14.08
C SER A 223 12.45 -5.68 14.64
N TRP A 224 13.31 -4.81 15.17
CA TRP A 224 12.91 -3.47 15.64
C TRP A 224 12.62 -2.53 14.46
N LEU A 225 13.37 -2.64 13.37
CA LEU A 225 13.08 -1.91 12.12
C LEU A 225 11.74 -2.34 11.53
N VAL A 226 11.41 -3.63 11.59
CA VAL A 226 10.09 -4.15 11.20
C VAL A 226 8.99 -3.57 12.08
N ALA A 227 9.20 -3.52 13.39
CA ALA A 227 8.25 -2.91 14.33
C ALA A 227 8.00 -1.44 13.98
N SER A 228 9.08 -0.70 13.70
CA SER A 228 9.02 0.69 13.25
C SER A 228 8.23 0.81 11.94
N TYR A 229 8.57 0.01 10.91
CA TYR A 229 7.86 0.00 9.64
C TYR A 229 6.35 -0.19 9.82
N TYR A 230 5.93 -1.18 10.60
CA TYR A 230 4.51 -1.46 10.82
C TYR A 230 3.80 -0.43 11.69
N LEU A 231 4.47 0.11 12.72
CA LEU A 231 3.93 1.18 13.55
C LEU A 231 3.66 2.42 12.70
N TRP A 232 4.65 2.89 11.94
CA TRP A 232 4.51 4.08 11.11
C TRP A 232 3.55 3.87 9.93
N SER A 233 3.50 2.66 9.36
CA SER A 233 2.49 2.30 8.35
C SER A 233 1.08 2.27 8.95
N THR A 234 0.92 1.85 10.20
CA THR A 234 -0.36 1.89 10.93
C THR A 234 -0.81 3.33 11.16
N LEU A 235 0.08 4.17 11.71
CA LEU A 235 -0.21 5.59 11.94
C LEU A 235 -0.58 6.30 10.64
N THR A 236 0.17 6.02 9.58
CA THR A 236 -0.11 6.48 8.21
C THR A 236 -1.50 6.06 7.75
N SER A 237 -1.82 4.77 7.85
CA SER A 237 -3.10 4.25 7.40
C SER A 237 -4.27 4.86 8.19
N ILE A 238 -4.14 4.98 9.52
CA ILE A 238 -5.16 5.61 10.37
C ILE A 238 -5.35 7.08 10.00
N PHE A 239 -4.25 7.85 9.94
CA PHE A 239 -4.29 9.26 9.60
C PHE A 239 -4.89 9.49 8.22
N PHE A 240 -4.36 8.80 7.22
CA PHE A 240 -4.73 8.98 5.84
C PHE A 240 -6.15 8.49 5.53
N VAL A 241 -6.54 7.31 6.02
CA VAL A 241 -7.84 6.71 5.72
C VAL A 241 -8.93 7.23 6.66
N ALA A 242 -8.73 7.13 7.98
CA ALA A 242 -9.78 7.38 8.96
C ALA A 242 -10.01 8.88 9.21
N PHE A 243 -8.94 9.69 9.24
CA PHE A 243 -9.08 11.12 9.53
C PHE A 243 -9.27 11.99 8.29
N ILE A 244 -8.81 11.56 7.11
CA ILE A 244 -8.88 12.37 5.88
C ILE A 244 -9.80 11.74 4.84
N ALA A 245 -9.48 10.55 4.32
CA ALA A 245 -10.17 9.99 3.17
C ALA A 245 -11.67 9.74 3.43
N LEU A 246 -12.01 8.97 4.47
CA LEU A 246 -13.40 8.59 4.77
C LEU A 246 -14.30 9.78 5.11
N PRO A 247 -13.88 10.74 5.98
CA PRO A 247 -14.69 11.92 6.27
C PRO A 247 -14.93 12.78 5.03
N SER A 248 -13.91 12.97 4.18
CA SER A 248 -14.01 13.76 2.96
C SER A 248 -15.01 13.16 1.97
N MET A 249 -14.91 11.85 1.74
CA MET A 249 -15.84 11.14 0.86
C MET A 249 -17.27 11.13 1.39
N SER A 250 -17.45 10.96 2.70
CA SER A 250 -18.76 11.01 3.34
C SER A 250 -19.41 12.39 3.19
N ALA A 251 -18.63 13.46 3.36
CA ALA A 251 -19.09 14.82 3.14
C ALA A 251 -19.53 15.04 1.69
N PHE A 252 -18.75 14.54 0.72
CA PHE A 252 -19.11 14.67 -0.69
C PHE A 252 -20.36 13.89 -1.08
N LEU A 253 -20.50 12.65 -0.58
CA LEU A 253 -21.70 11.84 -0.82
C LEU A 253 -22.96 12.53 -0.26
N LYS A 254 -22.84 13.23 0.87
CA LYS A 254 -23.93 14.06 1.41
C LYS A 254 -24.27 15.21 0.46
N ILE A 255 -23.27 15.95 -0.04
CA ILE A 255 -23.49 17.06 -0.99
C ILE A 255 -24.17 16.58 -2.28
N ILE A 256 -23.67 15.51 -2.91
CA ILE A 256 -24.29 15.01 -4.15
C ILE A 256 -25.73 14.57 -3.92
N LYS A 257 -25.99 13.88 -2.79
CA LYS A 257 -27.35 13.44 -2.47
C LYS A 257 -28.30 14.62 -2.32
N THR A 258 -27.84 15.73 -1.72
CA THR A 258 -28.62 16.97 -1.62
C THR A 258 -28.81 17.64 -2.98
N ALA A 259 -27.78 17.63 -3.83
CA ALA A 259 -27.83 18.24 -5.17
C ALA A 259 -28.64 17.42 -6.20
N ASN A 260 -28.82 16.11 -5.99
CA ASN A 260 -29.55 15.22 -6.89
C ASN A 260 -30.44 14.24 -6.10
N PRO A 261 -31.45 14.72 -5.36
CA PRO A 261 -32.23 13.90 -4.43
C PRO A 261 -33.02 12.78 -5.13
N ASN A 262 -33.44 13.02 -6.36
CA ASN A 262 -34.25 12.09 -7.15
C ASN A 262 -33.43 11.26 -8.15
N GLY A 263 -32.10 11.43 -8.18
CA GLY A 263 -31.22 10.70 -9.10
C GLY A 263 -31.46 11.01 -10.59
N THR A 264 -32.14 12.10 -10.91
CA THR A 264 -32.54 12.46 -12.27
C THR A 264 -31.36 12.94 -13.12
N ASP A 265 -30.36 13.57 -12.50
CA ASP A 265 -29.11 13.90 -13.21
C ASP A 265 -28.20 12.66 -13.29
N VAL A 266 -28.11 12.11 -14.50
CA VAL A 266 -27.32 10.90 -14.83
C VAL A 266 -25.82 11.10 -14.56
N LYS A 267 -25.28 12.32 -14.72
CA LYS A 267 -23.86 12.61 -14.46
C LYS A 267 -23.58 12.65 -12.98
N LEU A 268 -24.42 13.32 -12.19
CA LEU A 268 -24.34 13.33 -10.74
C LEU A 268 -24.53 11.93 -10.14
N ALA A 269 -25.47 11.14 -10.67
CA ALA A 269 -25.67 9.74 -10.27
C ALA A 269 -24.45 8.86 -10.58
N ALA A 270 -23.82 9.03 -11.74
CA ALA A 270 -22.59 8.31 -12.09
C ALA A 270 -21.42 8.70 -11.17
N LEU A 271 -21.29 9.98 -10.83
CA LEU A 271 -20.27 10.48 -9.91
C LEU A 271 -20.50 9.95 -8.48
N GLN A 272 -21.75 9.95 -8.01
CA GLN A 272 -22.14 9.36 -6.73
C GLN A 272 -21.76 7.88 -6.65
N LYS A 273 -22.01 7.12 -7.72
CA LYS A 273 -21.60 5.70 -7.80
C LYS A 273 -20.08 5.54 -7.71
N LYS A 274 -19.30 6.38 -8.42
CA LYS A 274 -17.83 6.35 -8.34
C LYS A 274 -17.35 6.59 -6.91
N PHE A 275 -17.86 7.62 -6.25
CA PHE A 275 -17.51 7.95 -4.87
C PHE A 275 -17.94 6.88 -3.87
N PHE A 276 -19.12 6.28 -4.05
CA PHE A 276 -19.60 5.21 -3.18
C PHE A 276 -18.69 3.98 -3.25
N VAL A 277 -18.35 3.54 -4.47
CA VAL A 277 -17.42 2.40 -4.66
C VAL A 277 -16.08 2.72 -4.02
N PHE A 278 -15.51 3.88 -4.30
CA PHE A 278 -14.21 4.26 -3.74
C PHE A 278 -14.25 4.38 -2.21
N HIS A 279 -15.29 4.97 -1.63
CA HIS A 279 -15.48 5.03 -0.17
C HIS A 279 -15.55 3.64 0.46
N ARG A 280 -16.31 2.72 -0.15
CA ARG A 280 -16.40 1.33 0.31
C ARG A 280 -15.03 0.64 0.27
N GLU A 281 -14.31 0.77 -0.84
CA GLU A 281 -13.00 0.14 -1.00
C GLU A 281 -11.97 0.76 -0.04
N CYS A 282 -11.91 2.08 0.12
CA CYS A 282 -11.04 2.72 1.10
C CYS A 282 -11.36 2.26 2.53
N ARG A 283 -12.64 2.12 2.88
CA ARG A 283 -13.02 1.64 4.22
C ARG A 283 -12.59 0.20 4.44
N ASN A 284 -12.99 -0.70 3.54
CA ASN A 284 -12.72 -2.13 3.70
C ASN A 284 -11.22 -2.41 3.65
N ASN A 285 -10.55 -1.90 2.62
CA ASN A 285 -9.14 -2.17 2.39
C ASN A 285 -8.23 -1.38 3.35
N GLY A 286 -8.60 -0.15 3.70
CA GLY A 286 -7.87 0.64 4.69
C GLY A 286 -7.99 0.06 6.10
N PHE A 287 -9.18 -0.44 6.47
CA PHE A 287 -9.37 -1.16 7.74
C PHE A 287 -8.57 -2.47 7.77
N SER A 288 -8.66 -3.30 6.72
CA SER A 288 -7.88 -4.54 6.62
C SER A 288 -6.38 -4.28 6.68
N ASN A 289 -5.87 -3.29 5.93
CA ASN A 289 -4.46 -2.93 5.97
C ASN A 289 -4.05 -2.46 7.37
N THR A 290 -4.82 -1.56 7.99
CA THR A 290 -4.55 -1.06 9.36
C THR A 290 -4.52 -2.19 10.37
N LEU A 291 -5.52 -3.07 10.35
CA LEU A 291 -5.60 -4.21 11.26
C LEU A 291 -4.41 -5.15 11.07
N THR A 292 -4.03 -5.45 9.83
CA THR A 292 -2.84 -6.26 9.57
C THR A 292 -1.57 -5.56 10.06
N CYS A 293 -1.35 -4.28 9.79
CA CYS A 293 -0.17 -3.58 10.29
C CYS A 293 -0.11 -3.56 11.83
N ILE A 294 -1.24 -3.45 12.53
CA ILE A 294 -1.31 -3.59 13.99
C ILE A 294 -0.88 -4.99 14.43
N ILE A 295 -1.46 -6.04 13.85
CA ILE A 295 -1.11 -7.43 14.18
C ILE A 295 0.38 -7.67 13.98
N PHE A 296 0.93 -7.22 12.85
CA PHE A 296 2.33 -7.44 12.48
C PHE A 296 3.32 -6.50 13.17
N SER A 297 2.84 -5.49 13.90
CA SER A 297 3.68 -4.74 14.86
C SER A 297 4.04 -5.60 16.09
N ILE A 298 3.22 -6.61 16.41
CA ILE A 298 3.41 -7.51 17.54
C ILE A 298 4.50 -8.55 17.21
N PRO A 299 5.51 -8.76 18.08
CA PRO A 299 6.61 -9.70 17.86
C PRO A 299 6.19 -11.08 17.37
N LEU A 300 5.14 -11.66 17.96
CA LEU A 300 4.67 -13.02 17.69
C LEU A 300 4.18 -13.23 16.25
N SER A 301 3.75 -12.16 15.58
CA SER A 301 3.22 -12.21 14.21
C SER A 301 4.29 -11.93 13.15
N ARG A 302 5.51 -11.54 13.56
CA ARG A 302 6.56 -11.11 12.64
C ARG A 302 7.10 -12.23 11.75
N THR A 303 6.95 -13.48 12.15
CA THR A 303 7.31 -14.66 11.35
C THR A 303 6.50 -14.79 10.06
N MET A 304 5.35 -14.11 9.96
CA MET A 304 4.46 -14.18 8.80
C MET A 304 4.53 -12.92 7.92
N VAL A 305 5.51 -12.04 8.15
CA VAL A 305 5.65 -10.72 7.49
C VAL A 305 5.69 -10.82 5.97
N THR A 306 6.37 -11.84 5.45
CA THR A 306 6.41 -12.18 4.02
C THR A 306 5.02 -12.19 3.38
N TYR A 307 4.05 -12.85 4.03
CA TYR A 307 2.69 -12.95 3.53
C TYR A 307 1.90 -11.65 3.70
N GLN A 308 2.15 -10.92 4.80
CA GLN A 308 1.54 -9.61 5.00
C GLN A 308 1.95 -8.64 3.90
N LEU A 309 3.22 -8.65 3.49
CA LEU A 309 3.70 -7.75 2.44
C LEU A 309 3.00 -8.04 1.11
N ALA A 310 2.89 -9.31 0.71
CA ALA A 310 2.14 -9.73 -0.47
C ALA A 310 0.65 -9.34 -0.39
N PHE A 311 0.02 -9.54 0.78
CA PHE A 311 -1.36 -9.14 1.01
C PHE A 311 -1.56 -7.62 0.91
N GLY A 312 -0.69 -6.84 1.54
CA GLY A 312 -0.72 -5.37 1.47
C GLY A 312 -0.60 -4.85 0.04
N TRP A 313 0.27 -5.45 -0.77
CA TRP A 313 0.41 -5.10 -2.18
C TRP A 313 -0.73 -5.59 -3.07
N THR A 314 -1.44 -6.66 -2.66
CA THR A 314 -2.71 -7.05 -3.30
C THR A 314 -3.75 -5.94 -3.12
N ILE A 315 -3.91 -5.46 -1.88
CA ILE A 315 -4.80 -4.36 -1.55
C ILE A 315 -4.40 -3.06 -2.27
N GLY A 316 -3.11 -2.73 -2.25
CA GLY A 316 -2.58 -1.52 -2.88
C GLY A 316 -2.86 -1.45 -4.39
N GLY A 317 -2.73 -2.57 -5.08
CA GLY A 317 -3.05 -2.67 -6.51
C GLY A 317 -4.52 -2.39 -6.80
N LEU A 318 -5.44 -2.97 -6.01
CA LEU A 318 -6.88 -2.75 -6.14
C LEU A 318 -7.26 -1.29 -5.90
N ILE A 319 -6.76 -0.67 -4.82
CA ILE A 319 -7.03 0.75 -4.53
C ILE A 319 -6.50 1.64 -5.66
N THR A 320 -5.31 1.34 -6.20
CA THR A 320 -4.71 2.09 -7.30
C THR A 320 -5.58 2.05 -8.55
N LEU A 321 -6.12 0.87 -8.92
CA LEU A 321 -7.03 0.73 -10.06
C LEU A 321 -8.30 1.58 -9.89
N VAL A 322 -8.89 1.58 -8.70
CA VAL A 322 -10.08 2.39 -8.42
C VAL A 322 -9.75 3.89 -8.46
N ALA A 323 -8.59 4.29 -7.93
CA ALA A 323 -8.12 5.68 -7.99
C ALA A 323 -7.91 6.16 -9.44
N ILE A 324 -7.29 5.34 -10.30
CA ILE A 324 -7.16 5.65 -11.73
C ILE A 324 -8.55 5.77 -12.37
N TRP A 325 -9.45 4.80 -12.14
CA TRP A 325 -10.81 4.83 -12.70
C TRP A 325 -11.62 6.05 -12.27
N PHE A 326 -11.36 6.54 -11.06
CA PHE A 326 -11.96 7.74 -10.53
C PHE A 326 -11.49 8.99 -11.28
N ILE A 327 -10.18 9.16 -11.46
CA ILE A 327 -9.57 10.36 -12.08
C ILE A 327 -9.79 10.40 -13.60
N VAL A 328 -9.85 9.25 -14.25
CA VAL A 328 -10.04 9.19 -15.70
C VAL A 328 -11.42 9.73 -16.08
N PRO A 329 -11.49 10.78 -16.93
CA PRO A 329 -12.77 11.32 -17.39
C PRO A 329 -13.52 10.28 -18.20
N ASN A 330 -14.85 10.18 -18.01
CA ASN A 330 -15.68 9.26 -18.76
C ASN A 330 -15.58 9.59 -20.26
N LYS A 331 -15.06 8.66 -21.07
CA LYS A 331 -14.95 8.82 -22.54
C LYS A 331 -16.29 9.15 -23.22
N ARG A 332 -17.44 8.91 -22.57
CA ARG A 332 -18.78 9.32 -23.03
C ARG A 332 -18.98 10.84 -23.11
N ASP A 333 -18.26 11.65 -22.33
CA ASP A 333 -18.40 13.11 -22.36
C ASP A 333 -17.70 13.76 -23.57
N LYS A 334 -16.77 13.05 -24.24
CA LYS A 334 -16.10 13.56 -25.45
C LYS A 334 -16.94 13.47 -26.73
N LYS A 335 -18.02 12.70 -26.74
CA LYS A 335 -18.86 12.49 -27.95
C LYS A 335 -20.07 13.44 -28.06
N LYS A 336 -20.29 14.35 -27.09
CA LYS A 336 -21.45 15.26 -27.06
C LYS A 336 -21.13 16.75 -27.22
N VAL A 337 -19.91 17.09 -27.64
CA VAL A 337 -19.63 18.46 -28.13
C VAL A 337 -19.48 18.38 -29.65
N SER A 338 -20.62 18.38 -30.35
CA SER A 338 -20.63 18.82 -31.74
C SER A 338 -20.34 20.34 -31.74
N PRO A 339 -19.69 20.89 -32.78
CA PRO A 339 -19.34 22.32 -32.82
C PRO A 339 -20.55 23.27 -33.02
N SER A 340 -21.79 22.84 -32.80
CA SER A 340 -22.99 23.57 -33.22
C SER A 340 -23.78 24.25 -32.10
N SER A 341 -23.26 24.33 -30.87
CA SER A 341 -23.89 25.13 -29.81
C SER A 341 -22.91 26.14 -29.20
N ALA A 342 -22.29 26.94 -30.06
CA ALA A 342 -21.96 28.31 -29.69
C ALA A 342 -23.28 29.09 -29.62
N MET A 343 -24.03 28.96 -28.53
CA MET A 343 -25.13 29.85 -28.22
C MET A 343 -24.96 30.39 -26.81
N LYS A 344 -24.77 31.71 -26.78
CA LYS A 344 -24.65 32.62 -25.66
C LYS A 344 -25.58 32.25 -24.49
N SER A 345 -25.03 32.29 -23.28
CA SER A 345 -25.75 32.62 -22.04
C SER A 345 -24.72 33.10 -21.02
N THR A 346 -24.26 34.35 -21.12
CA THR A 346 -24.60 35.43 -20.17
C THR A 346 -24.64 35.00 -18.70
N VAL A 347 -23.61 35.44 -17.96
CA VAL A 347 -23.69 36.20 -16.69
C VAL A 347 -24.94 35.95 -15.85
N VAL A 348 -24.77 35.38 -14.66
CA VAL A 348 -25.12 36.04 -13.38
C VAL A 348 -24.09 35.59 -12.33
N GLU A 349 -23.65 36.56 -11.54
CA GLU A 349 -22.60 36.58 -10.52
C GLU A 349 -22.68 35.51 -9.42
#